data_AF-A0A1V5QPN9-F1
#
_entry.id   AF-A0A1V5QPN9-F1
#
_cell.length_a   1.000
_cell.length_b   1.000
_cell.length_c   1.000
_cell.angle_alpha   90.00
_cell.angle_beta   90.00
_cell.angle_gamma   90.00
#
_symmetry.space_group_name_H-M   'P 1'
#
loop_
_entity.id
_entity.type
_entity.pdbx_description
1 polymer ?
#
loop_
_entity_poly.entity_id
_entity_poly.type
_entity_poly.pdbx_seq_one_letter_code
_entity_poly.pdbx_strand_id
1 'polypeptide(L)'
;MYLGNPLLPINISSSKAEELIKKELSKRNWVEFDIPPLKLNLVPCFLFNYHYYIESDNEGKNTIKSTVHGILAIDGHEIKLRPDLVELLKHNWKDTMQEVPRGEFVEKYCNISKNDQMEVIKLKVAHYFDIPKQNVVISDLRKLLVPFYKTTIKVNQIEYKLSINAVDGVIEGIKEVPNREKSYLEITKETINELKTPSNWIKYSKEVIGEVTSFVTRPPKKSVKNKDKPNSTNSKQSNKKINFKVFESRAILLLIILLALLLIFVSIFRIKFF
;
A
#
# COMPACT_ATOMS: atom_id res chain seq x y z
N MET A 1 -17.62 30.59 13.28
CA MET A 1 -17.86 29.56 14.32
C MET A 1 -16.49 29.12 14.79
N TYR A 2 -16.14 29.46 16.03
CA TYR A 2 -14.80 29.32 16.59
C TYR A 2 -14.42 27.83 16.69
N LEU A 3 -13.21 27.47 16.25
CA LEU A 3 -12.61 26.15 16.49
C LEU A 3 -12.31 26.04 18.00
N GLY A 4 -13.33 25.73 18.81
CA GLY A 4 -13.14 25.43 20.23
C GLY A 4 -12.37 24.13 20.46
N ASN A 5 -12.02 23.40 19.40
CA ASN A 5 -11.24 22.17 19.45
C ASN A 5 -9.85 22.41 18.83
N PRO A 6 -8.77 21.92 19.47
CA PRO A 6 -7.41 22.07 18.96
C PRO A 6 -7.26 21.41 17.58
N LEU A 7 -6.73 22.16 16.61
CA LEU A 7 -6.45 21.72 15.25
C LEU A 7 -4.98 21.34 15.12
N LEU A 8 -4.68 20.20 14.48
CA LEU A 8 -3.29 19.85 14.17
C LEU A 8 -2.70 20.73 13.07
N PRO A 9 -1.38 20.98 13.09
CA PRO A 9 -0.73 21.86 12.15
C PRO A 9 -0.86 21.35 10.71
N ILE A 10 -1.22 22.25 9.80
CA ILE A 10 -1.28 21.97 8.37
C ILE A 10 0.13 22.21 7.79
N ASN A 11 0.91 21.15 7.68
CA ASN A 11 2.30 21.21 7.20
C ASN A 11 2.40 21.08 5.67
N ILE A 12 1.37 20.53 5.04
CA ILE A 12 1.36 20.22 3.61
C ILE A 12 0.31 21.09 2.94
N SER A 13 0.71 21.80 1.89
CA SER A 13 -0.20 22.57 1.06
C SER A 13 -1.01 21.67 0.12
N SER A 14 -2.13 22.19 -0.39
CA SER A 14 -2.94 21.49 -1.39
C SER A 14 -2.11 21.11 -2.64
N SER A 15 -1.26 22.02 -3.15
CA SER A 15 -0.40 21.71 -4.30
C SER A 15 0.61 20.61 -3.97
N LYS A 16 1.15 20.61 -2.75
CA LYS A 16 2.10 19.58 -2.33
C LYS A 16 1.42 18.22 -2.17
N ALA A 17 0.20 18.19 -1.66
CA ALA A 17 -0.61 16.97 -1.60
C ALA A 17 -0.90 16.42 -3.01
N GLU A 18 -1.19 17.28 -3.99
CA GLU A 18 -1.35 16.89 -5.39
C GLU A 18 -0.06 16.27 -5.97
N GLU A 19 1.10 16.87 -5.70
CA GLU A 19 2.40 16.30 -6.09
C GLU A 19 2.66 14.93 -5.46
N LEU A 20 2.28 14.73 -4.20
CA LEU A 20 2.44 13.44 -3.52
C LEU A 20 1.56 12.37 -4.18
N ILE A 21 0.30 12.70 -4.53
CA ILE A 21 -0.57 11.79 -5.28
C ILE A 21 0.05 11.46 -6.64
N LYS A 22 0.48 12.46 -7.41
CA LYS A 22 1.13 12.27 -8.72
C LYS A 22 2.33 11.34 -8.62
N LYS A 23 3.17 11.54 -7.61
CA LYS A 23 4.35 10.70 -7.36
C LYS A 23 3.98 9.26 -7.06
N GLU A 24 2.98 9.02 -6.21
CA GLU A 24 2.53 7.66 -5.89
C GLU A 24 1.83 6.96 -7.05
N LEU A 25 1.04 7.68 -7.85
CA LEU A 25 0.41 7.13 -9.05
C LEU A 25 1.44 6.79 -10.14
N SER A 26 2.47 7.63 -10.30
CA SER A 26 3.57 7.38 -11.25
C SER A 26 4.35 6.11 -10.89
N LYS A 27 4.59 5.84 -9.60
CA LYS A 27 5.21 4.58 -9.14
C LYS A 27 4.39 3.34 -9.51
N ARG A 28 3.08 3.50 -9.69
CA ARG A 28 2.14 2.45 -10.10
C ARG A 28 1.93 2.41 -11.62
N ASN A 29 2.78 3.11 -12.38
CA ASN A 29 2.75 3.25 -13.83
C ASN A 29 1.49 3.95 -14.38
N TRP A 30 0.78 4.75 -13.58
CA TRP A 30 -0.28 5.61 -14.09
C TRP A 30 0.34 6.88 -14.65
N VAL A 31 0.07 7.17 -15.93
CA VAL A 31 0.60 8.34 -16.65
C VAL A 31 -0.51 9.34 -16.96
N GLU A 32 -1.73 8.85 -17.21
CA GLU A 32 -2.91 9.65 -17.49
C GLU A 32 -3.91 9.50 -16.35
N PHE A 33 -4.12 10.58 -15.61
CA PHE A 33 -5.10 10.66 -14.55
C PHE A 33 -5.45 12.13 -14.31
N ASP A 34 -6.69 12.36 -13.89
CA ASP A 34 -7.15 13.68 -13.46
C ASP A 34 -7.25 13.70 -11.94
N ILE A 35 -6.76 14.78 -11.32
CA ILE A 35 -6.88 15.01 -9.88
C ILE A 35 -7.78 16.23 -9.71
N PRO A 36 -9.05 16.02 -9.32
CA PRO A 36 -9.93 17.13 -8.97
C PRO A 36 -9.33 17.97 -7.83
N PRO A 37 -9.69 19.27 -7.73
CA PRO A 37 -9.25 20.13 -6.65
C PRO A 37 -9.44 19.50 -5.27
N LEU A 38 -8.36 19.46 -4.50
CA LEU A 38 -8.34 18.87 -3.16
C LEU A 38 -9.13 19.73 -2.19
N LYS A 39 -10.07 19.11 -1.47
CA LYS A 39 -10.83 19.78 -0.41
C LYS A 39 -10.25 19.44 0.95
N LEU A 40 -9.92 20.47 1.74
CA LEU A 40 -9.47 20.30 3.11
C LEU A 40 -10.65 19.94 4.01
N ASN A 41 -10.60 18.77 4.63
CA ASN A 41 -11.56 18.30 5.62
C ASN A 41 -10.91 18.30 7.00
N LEU A 42 -11.57 18.92 7.98
CA LEU A 42 -11.15 18.84 9.38
C LEU A 42 -11.95 17.74 10.05
N VAL A 43 -11.30 16.62 10.38
CA VAL A 43 -11.94 15.43 10.93
C VAL A 43 -11.77 15.42 12.44
N PRO A 44 -12.85 15.32 13.24
CA PRO A 44 -12.73 15.19 14.69
C PRO A 44 -12.19 13.80 15.02
N CYS A 45 -11.03 13.74 15.66
CA CYS A 45 -10.46 12.51 16.19
C CYS A 45 -10.33 12.62 17.70
N PHE A 46 -10.51 11.51 18.39
CA PHE A 46 -10.24 11.43 19.82
C PHE A 46 -9.00 10.58 20.06
N LEU A 47 -8.04 11.11 20.81
CA LEU A 47 -6.92 10.38 21.37
C LEU A 47 -7.27 10.04 22.82
N PHE A 48 -7.05 8.80 23.25
CA PHE A 48 -7.36 8.38 24.60
C PHE A 48 -6.45 7.25 25.06
N ASN A 49 -6.24 7.21 26.38
CA ASN A 49 -5.61 6.09 27.05
C ASN A 49 -6.67 5.04 27.38
N TYR A 50 -6.33 3.76 27.27
CA TYR A 50 -7.21 2.68 27.66
C TYR A 50 -6.48 1.70 28.56
N HIS A 51 -7.25 1.07 29.43
CA HIS A 51 -6.86 -0.08 30.22
C HIS A 51 -7.96 -1.13 30.05
N TYR A 52 -7.57 -2.38 29.84
CA TYR A 52 -8.51 -3.47 29.95
C TYR A 52 -7.94 -4.64 30.72
N TYR A 53 -8.82 -5.44 31.31
CA TYR A 53 -8.45 -6.63 32.04
C TYR A 53 -9.19 -7.85 31.50
N ILE A 54 -8.50 -8.98 31.52
CA ILE A 54 -9.06 -10.28 31.15
C ILE A 54 -9.35 -11.03 32.45
N GLU A 55 -10.61 -11.36 32.67
CA GLU A 55 -11.03 -12.19 33.80
C GLU A 55 -10.87 -13.67 33.46
N SER A 56 -10.49 -14.47 34.46
CA SER A 56 -10.55 -15.92 34.43
C SER A 56 -11.42 -16.36 35.60
N ASP A 57 -12.39 -17.23 35.31
CA ASP A 57 -13.13 -17.93 36.35
C ASP A 57 -12.26 -19.07 36.88
N ASN A 58 -11.74 -18.89 38.08
CA ASN A 58 -11.09 -19.94 38.84
C ASN A 58 -11.97 -20.20 40.06
N GLU A 59 -12.68 -21.33 40.04
CA GLU A 59 -13.47 -21.83 41.18
C GLU A 59 -14.57 -20.87 41.66
N GLY A 60 -15.26 -20.17 40.75
CA GLY A 60 -16.37 -19.27 41.07
C GLY A 60 -15.93 -17.91 41.63
N LYS A 61 -14.63 -17.60 41.55
CA LYS A 61 -14.08 -16.27 41.83
C LYS A 61 -13.51 -15.68 40.55
N ASN A 62 -14.05 -14.54 40.13
CA ASN A 62 -13.47 -13.74 39.05
C ASN A 62 -12.10 -13.25 39.49
N THR A 63 -11.05 -13.78 38.87
CA THR A 63 -9.67 -13.35 39.08
C THR A 63 -9.16 -12.62 37.84
N ILE A 64 -8.47 -11.49 38.05
CA ILE A 64 -7.85 -10.75 36.95
C ILE A 64 -6.60 -11.51 36.49
N LYS A 65 -6.63 -12.05 35.28
CA LYS A 65 -5.52 -12.81 34.69
C LYS A 65 -4.42 -11.90 34.13
N SER A 66 -4.83 -10.81 33.50
CA SER A 66 -3.89 -9.87 32.88
C SER A 66 -4.53 -8.50 32.72
N THR A 67 -3.71 -7.47 32.86
CA THR A 67 -4.08 -6.07 32.58
C THR A 67 -3.24 -5.56 31.43
N VAL A 68 -3.89 -5.00 30.42
CA VAL A 68 -3.24 -4.37 29.26
C VAL A 68 -3.57 -2.88 29.28
N HIS A 69 -2.59 -2.06 28.94
CA HIS A 69 -2.75 -0.62 28.84
C HIS A 69 -2.15 -0.12 27.53
N GLY A 70 -2.68 1.00 27.03
CA GLY A 70 -2.17 1.59 25.81
C GLY A 70 -2.89 2.88 25.44
N ILE A 71 -2.60 3.34 24.24
CA ILE A 71 -3.16 4.57 23.68
C ILE A 71 -3.78 4.21 22.33
N LEU A 72 -5.00 4.67 22.10
CA LEU A 72 -5.72 4.49 20.85
C LEU A 72 -6.30 5.82 20.38
N ALA A 73 -6.64 5.86 19.10
CA ALA A 73 -7.37 6.95 18.50
C ALA A 73 -8.63 6.44 17.82
N ILE A 74 -9.65 7.30 17.73
CA ILE A 74 -10.90 7.04 17.03
C ILE A 74 -11.28 8.23 16.16
N ASP A 75 -11.71 7.96 14.94
CA ASP A 75 -12.38 8.92 14.07
C ASP A 75 -13.80 9.16 14.62
N GLY A 76 -14.08 10.38 15.06
CA GLY A 76 -15.38 10.77 15.60
C GLY A 76 -16.46 10.97 14.54
N HIS A 77 -16.10 11.10 13.27
CA HIS A 77 -17.04 11.15 12.15
C HIS A 77 -17.42 9.72 11.72
N GLU A 78 -16.45 8.85 11.47
CA GLU A 78 -16.72 7.47 11.01
C GLU A 78 -16.95 6.47 12.15
N ILE A 79 -16.70 6.86 13.40
CA ILE A 79 -16.76 6.03 14.60
C ILE A 79 -15.92 4.75 14.42
N LYS A 80 -14.70 4.92 13.90
CA LYS A 80 -13.76 3.85 13.59
C LYS A 80 -12.44 4.07 14.31
N LEU A 81 -11.89 3.02 14.92
CA LEU A 81 -10.56 3.10 15.53
C LEU A 81 -9.50 3.35 14.47
N ARG A 82 -8.56 4.23 14.80
CA ARG A 82 -7.47 4.71 13.94
C ARG A 82 -6.12 4.51 14.64
N PRO A 83 -5.68 3.25 14.87
CA PRO A 83 -4.38 2.99 15.50
C PRO A 83 -3.22 3.60 14.70
N ASP A 84 -3.40 3.76 13.39
CA ASP A 84 -2.47 4.43 12.47
C ASP A 84 -2.23 5.91 12.79
N LEU A 85 -3.19 6.59 13.43
CA LEU A 85 -3.04 8.00 13.81
C LEU A 85 -2.40 8.19 15.19
N VAL A 86 -2.26 7.14 15.99
CA VAL A 86 -1.86 7.28 17.40
C VAL A 86 -0.52 7.99 17.56
N GLU A 87 0.50 7.58 16.82
CA GLU A 87 1.83 8.20 16.92
C GLU A 87 1.81 9.65 16.43
N LEU A 88 1.08 9.93 15.35
CA LEU A 88 0.91 11.28 14.84
C LEU A 88 0.24 12.20 15.87
N LEU A 89 -0.85 11.74 16.51
CA LEU A 89 -1.56 12.52 17.52
C LEU A 89 -0.72 12.72 18.78
N LYS A 90 0.01 11.68 19.24
CA LYS A 90 0.89 11.77 20.41
C LYS A 90 2.04 12.77 20.23
N HIS A 91 2.60 12.87 19.04
CA HIS A 91 3.71 13.78 18.78
C HIS A 91 3.25 15.22 18.57
N ASN A 92 2.11 15.44 17.90
CA ASN A 92 1.72 16.76 17.43
C ASN A 92 0.64 17.45 18.29
N TRP A 93 0.11 16.82 19.35
CA TRP A 93 -0.97 17.44 20.15
C TRP A 93 -0.54 18.76 20.83
N LYS A 94 0.75 18.93 21.12
CA LYS A 94 1.29 20.15 21.74
C LYS A 94 1.39 21.31 20.75
N ASP A 95 1.58 21.00 19.48
CA ASP A 95 1.75 21.99 18.39
C ASP A 95 0.40 22.34 17.75
N THR A 96 -0.68 22.15 18.49
CA THR A 96 -2.03 22.41 18.00
C THR A 96 -2.27 23.90 17.82
N MET A 97 -2.85 24.24 16.69
CA MET A 97 -3.27 25.59 16.34
C MET A 97 -4.70 25.81 16.84
N GLN A 98 -4.98 27.02 17.33
CA GLN A 98 -6.35 27.48 17.62
C GLN A 98 -6.92 28.33 16.48
N GLU A 99 -6.11 28.61 15.46
CA GLU A 99 -6.50 29.47 14.35
C GLU A 99 -7.26 28.70 13.27
N VAL A 100 -8.13 29.43 12.58
CA VAL A 100 -8.90 28.92 11.45
C VAL A 100 -7.98 28.75 10.23
N PRO A 101 -8.00 27.61 9.52
CA PRO A 101 -7.25 27.44 8.29
C PRO A 101 -7.55 28.54 7.29
N ARG A 102 -6.52 29.02 6.59
CA ARG A 102 -6.70 29.95 5.47
C ARG A 102 -7.27 29.19 4.26
N GLY A 103 -8.35 29.70 3.68
CA GLY A 103 -8.98 29.14 2.48
C GLY A 103 -10.24 28.31 2.76
N GLU A 104 -10.72 27.61 1.75
CA GLU A 104 -11.92 26.76 1.86
C GLU A 104 -11.62 25.45 2.59
N PHE A 105 -12.39 25.16 3.63
CA PHE A 105 -12.34 23.90 4.36
C PHE A 105 -13.74 23.45 4.77
N VAL A 106 -13.87 22.16 5.06
CA VAL A 106 -15.10 21.55 5.56
C VAL A 106 -14.81 20.87 6.89
N GLU A 107 -15.42 21.35 7.97
CA GLU A 107 -15.39 20.66 9.25
C GLU A 107 -16.38 19.48 9.21
N LYS A 108 -15.89 18.27 9.51
CA LYS A 108 -16.74 17.09 9.60
C LYS A 108 -17.45 17.06 10.94
N TYR A 109 -18.74 16.79 10.91
CA TYR A 109 -19.53 16.61 12.12
C TYR A 109 -19.05 15.39 12.91
N CYS A 110 -19.01 15.54 14.24
CA CYS A 110 -18.71 14.46 15.16
C CYS A 110 -19.98 13.67 15.46
N ASN A 111 -20.07 12.44 14.97
CA ASN A 111 -21.21 11.54 15.16
C ASN A 111 -21.31 10.96 16.58
N ILE A 112 -20.40 11.34 17.47
CA ILE A 112 -20.40 10.96 18.88
C ILE A 112 -20.86 12.15 19.71
N SER A 113 -22.03 12.03 20.34
CA SER A 113 -22.56 13.04 21.26
C SER A 113 -21.61 13.21 22.45
N LYS A 114 -21.52 14.42 23.03
CA LYS A 114 -20.62 14.70 24.16
C LYS A 114 -20.89 13.78 25.36
N ASN A 115 -22.15 13.46 25.61
CA ASN A 115 -22.56 12.62 26.74
C ASN A 115 -22.24 11.13 26.52
N ASP A 116 -22.18 10.70 25.25
CA ASP A 116 -21.98 9.29 24.90
C ASP A 116 -20.53 8.94 24.54
N GLN A 117 -19.61 9.92 24.54
CA GLN A 117 -18.21 9.72 24.12
C GLN A 117 -17.55 8.54 24.82
N MET A 118 -17.69 8.49 26.14
CA MET A 118 -17.04 7.45 26.95
C MET A 118 -17.60 6.06 26.63
N GLU A 119 -18.92 5.94 26.49
CA GLU A 119 -19.59 4.67 26.23
C GLU A 119 -19.31 4.14 24.83
N VAL A 120 -19.35 5.02 23.82
CA VAL A 120 -19.04 4.66 22.43
C VAL A 120 -17.58 4.21 22.30
N ILE A 121 -16.65 4.93 22.94
CA ILE A 121 -15.22 4.58 22.89
C ILE A 121 -14.97 3.26 23.61
N LYS A 122 -15.52 3.05 24.81
CA LYS A 122 -15.42 1.77 25.52
C LYS A 122 -15.93 0.62 24.66
N LEU A 123 -17.09 0.78 24.03
CA LEU A 123 -17.67 -0.24 23.14
C LEU A 123 -16.73 -0.56 21.97
N LYS A 124 -16.12 0.46 21.36
CA LYS A 124 -15.21 0.26 20.22
C LYS A 124 -13.92 -0.43 20.62
N VAL A 125 -13.36 -0.09 21.78
CA VAL A 125 -12.18 -0.76 22.34
C VAL A 125 -12.50 -2.20 22.73
N ALA A 126 -13.64 -2.43 23.39
CA ALA A 126 -14.11 -3.76 23.76
C ALA A 126 -14.28 -4.67 22.54
N HIS A 127 -14.89 -4.14 21.48
CA HIS A 127 -15.01 -4.86 20.21
C HIS A 127 -13.67 -5.13 19.55
N TYR A 128 -12.72 -4.19 19.60
CA TYR A 128 -11.41 -4.33 18.99
C TYR A 128 -10.54 -5.41 19.64
N PHE A 129 -10.65 -5.58 20.96
CA PHE A 129 -9.90 -6.58 21.72
C PHE A 129 -10.71 -7.84 22.05
N ASP A 130 -11.95 -7.96 21.56
CA ASP A 130 -12.87 -9.07 21.84
C ASP A 130 -13.06 -9.35 23.33
N ILE A 131 -13.41 -8.31 24.08
CA ILE A 131 -13.60 -8.37 25.54
C ILE A 131 -14.92 -7.71 25.95
N PRO A 132 -15.46 -8.03 27.15
CA PRO A 132 -16.62 -7.34 27.68
C PRO A 132 -16.37 -5.84 27.87
N LYS A 133 -17.37 -5.02 27.52
CA LYS A 133 -17.30 -3.54 27.66
C LYS A 133 -17.00 -3.11 29.10
N GLN A 134 -17.53 -3.84 30.08
CA GLN A 134 -17.35 -3.57 31.50
C GLN A 134 -15.88 -3.64 31.92
N ASN A 135 -15.07 -4.41 31.18
CA ASN A 135 -13.66 -4.60 31.47
C ASN A 135 -12.77 -3.52 30.86
N VAL A 136 -13.35 -2.51 30.19
CA VAL A 136 -12.62 -1.42 29.55
C VAL A 136 -12.76 -0.14 30.36
N VAL A 137 -11.62 0.41 30.75
CA VAL A 137 -11.49 1.72 31.36
C VAL A 137 -10.80 2.65 30.36
N ILE A 138 -11.39 3.81 30.11
CA ILE A 138 -10.82 4.84 29.25
C ILE A 138 -10.42 6.01 30.14
N SER A 139 -9.26 6.59 29.88
CA SER A 139 -8.72 7.76 30.59
C SER A 139 -8.13 8.76 29.60
N ASP A 140 -7.99 10.02 30.02
CA ASP A 140 -7.38 11.12 29.25
C ASP A 140 -7.92 11.24 27.81
N LEU A 141 -9.23 11.44 27.69
CA LEU A 141 -9.89 11.62 26.39
C LEU A 141 -9.68 13.04 25.86
N ARG A 142 -9.02 13.17 24.71
CA ARG A 142 -8.75 14.46 24.06
C ARG A 142 -9.31 14.48 22.65
N LYS A 143 -10.12 15.51 22.35
CA LYS A 143 -10.62 15.75 21.00
C LYS A 143 -9.66 16.68 20.25
N LEU A 144 -9.24 16.26 19.06
CA LEU A 144 -8.36 16.97 18.14
C LEU A 144 -9.03 17.03 16.77
N LEU A 145 -8.79 18.09 16.00
CA LEU A 145 -9.15 18.13 14.60
C LEU A 145 -7.93 17.78 13.74
N VAL A 146 -8.09 16.75 12.92
CA VAL A 146 -7.04 16.26 12.02
C VAL A 146 -7.35 16.73 10.60
N PRO A 147 -6.44 17.50 9.97
CA PRO A 147 -6.64 18.00 8.62
C PRO A 147 -6.32 16.93 7.57
N PHE A 148 -7.29 16.63 6.71
CA PHE A 148 -7.14 15.71 5.59
C PHE A 148 -7.56 16.37 4.28
N TYR A 149 -6.72 16.31 3.25
CA TYR A 149 -7.17 16.56 1.89
C TYR A 149 -7.86 15.33 1.34
N LYS A 150 -9.11 15.46 0.90
CA LYS A 150 -9.81 14.36 0.21
C LYS A 150 -9.97 14.68 -1.27
N THR A 151 -9.77 13.68 -2.12
CA THR A 151 -10.04 13.74 -3.56
C THR A 151 -10.52 12.38 -4.05
N THR A 152 -11.18 12.37 -5.20
CA THR A 152 -11.55 11.15 -5.92
C THR A 152 -10.80 11.16 -7.23
N ILE A 153 -9.89 10.21 -7.41
CA ILE A 153 -9.18 10.05 -8.69
C ILE A 153 -9.92 9.04 -9.55
N LYS A 154 -9.83 9.19 -10.87
CA LYS A 154 -10.39 8.24 -11.83
C LYS A 154 -9.27 7.60 -12.64
N VAL A 155 -9.12 6.29 -12.52
CA VAL A 155 -8.17 5.50 -13.32
C VAL A 155 -8.90 4.30 -13.93
N ASN A 156 -8.71 4.05 -15.23
CA ASN A 156 -9.46 3.03 -15.99
C ASN A 156 -10.98 3.08 -15.76
N GLN A 157 -11.55 4.28 -15.74
CA GLN A 157 -12.98 4.53 -15.49
C GLN A 157 -13.49 4.14 -14.09
N ILE A 158 -12.62 3.65 -13.20
CA ILE A 158 -12.96 3.35 -11.81
C ILE A 158 -12.51 4.52 -10.92
N GLU A 159 -13.37 4.90 -10.00
CA GLU A 159 -13.13 5.97 -9.04
C GLU A 159 -12.51 5.43 -7.75
N TYR A 160 -11.44 6.06 -7.28
CA TYR A 160 -10.76 5.73 -6.04
C TYR A 160 -10.73 6.96 -5.14
N LYS A 161 -11.17 6.79 -3.89
CA LYS A 161 -11.16 7.85 -2.89
C LYS A 161 -9.81 7.87 -2.21
N LEU A 162 -9.12 9.00 -2.28
CA LEU A 162 -7.85 9.20 -1.60
C LEU A 162 -8.04 10.23 -0.48
N SER A 163 -7.38 9.97 0.64
CA SER A 163 -7.30 10.90 1.77
C SER A 163 -5.84 11.11 2.12
N ILE A 164 -5.38 12.36 2.12
CA ILE A 164 -3.99 12.73 2.40
C ILE A 164 -3.99 13.48 3.71
N ASN A 165 -3.27 12.97 4.69
CA ASN A 165 -3.09 13.65 5.95
C ASN A 165 -2.21 14.90 5.74
N ALA A 166 -2.73 16.08 6.07
CA ALA A 166 -2.03 17.33 5.83
C ALA A 166 -0.91 17.62 6.86
N VAL A 167 -0.77 16.77 7.88
CA VAL A 167 0.27 16.86 8.91
C VAL A 167 1.56 16.16 8.45
N ASP A 168 1.47 14.93 7.92
CA ASP A 168 2.61 14.06 7.60
C ASP A 168 2.68 13.61 6.12
N GLY A 169 1.62 13.81 5.34
CA GLY A 169 1.57 13.49 3.91
C GLY A 169 1.26 12.05 3.60
N VAL A 170 0.87 11.24 4.59
CA VAL A 170 0.47 9.86 4.36
C VAL A 170 -0.82 9.84 3.52
N ILE A 171 -0.79 9.04 2.45
CA ILE A 171 -1.92 8.85 1.53
C ILE A 171 -2.65 7.55 1.89
N GLU A 172 -3.88 7.69 2.37
CA GLU A 172 -4.83 6.61 2.56
C GLU A 172 -5.59 6.30 1.26
N GLY A 173 -5.95 5.03 1.06
CA GLY A 173 -6.64 4.55 -0.15
C GLY A 173 -5.72 4.27 -1.35
N ILE A 174 -4.47 4.74 -1.35
CA ILE A 174 -3.54 4.53 -2.47
C ILE A 174 -3.24 3.04 -2.74
N LYS A 175 -3.34 2.19 -1.72
CA LYS A 175 -3.13 0.74 -1.85
C LYS A 175 -4.24 0.06 -2.68
N GLU A 176 -5.43 0.64 -2.72
CA GLU A 176 -6.58 0.13 -3.48
C GLU A 176 -6.45 0.43 -4.97
N VAL A 177 -5.61 1.41 -5.33
CA VAL A 177 -5.32 1.75 -6.73
C VAL A 177 -4.44 0.66 -7.34
N PRO A 178 -4.90 -0.06 -8.37
CA PRO A 178 -4.14 -1.15 -8.97
C PRO A 178 -2.89 -0.62 -9.68
N ASN A 179 -1.90 -1.49 -9.89
CA ASN A 179 -0.78 -1.16 -10.77
C ASN A 179 -1.23 -1.26 -12.23
N ARG A 180 -0.82 -0.30 -13.07
CA ARG A 180 -1.02 -0.41 -14.52
C ARG A 180 0.05 -1.34 -15.09
N GLU A 181 -0.37 -2.32 -15.89
CA GLU A 181 0.55 -3.08 -16.73
C GLU A 181 1.12 -2.14 -17.81
N LYS A 182 2.45 -2.07 -17.93
CA LYS A 182 3.09 -1.27 -18.96
C LYS A 182 2.73 -1.83 -20.34
N SER A 183 2.35 -0.96 -21.27
CA SER A 183 2.09 -1.39 -22.65
C SER A 183 3.41 -1.83 -23.33
N TYR A 184 3.36 -2.75 -24.30
CA TYR A 184 4.56 -3.18 -25.04
C TYR A 184 5.33 -2.01 -25.66
N LEU A 185 4.63 -0.96 -26.09
CA LEU A 185 5.24 0.26 -26.62
C LEU A 185 6.01 1.06 -25.55
N GLU A 186 5.54 1.03 -24.30
CA GLU A 186 6.20 1.71 -23.19
C GLU A 186 7.43 0.94 -22.73
N ILE A 187 7.31 -0.39 -22.66
CA ILE A 187 8.42 -1.31 -22.36
C ILE A 187 9.53 -1.16 -23.41
N THR A 188 9.17 -1.15 -24.70
CA THR A 188 10.15 -0.98 -25.79
C THR A 188 10.77 0.41 -25.77
N LYS A 189 10.01 1.49 -25.51
CA LYS A 189 10.56 2.84 -25.36
C LYS A 189 11.52 2.97 -24.17
N GLU A 190 11.18 2.35 -23.04
CA GLU A 190 12.04 2.30 -21.86
C GLU A 190 13.32 1.51 -22.16
N THR A 191 13.20 0.33 -22.76
CA THR A 191 14.34 -0.50 -23.18
C THR A 191 15.24 0.26 -24.17
N ILE A 192 14.67 0.93 -25.17
CA ILE A 192 15.43 1.74 -26.14
C ILE A 192 16.16 2.89 -25.43
N ASN A 193 15.51 3.55 -24.46
CA ASN A 193 16.15 4.62 -23.69
C ASN A 193 17.24 4.09 -22.75
N GLU A 194 17.04 2.93 -22.12
CA GLU A 194 18.06 2.27 -21.30
C GLU A 194 19.26 1.84 -22.14
N LEU A 195 19.03 1.42 -23.39
CA LEU A 195 20.06 1.09 -24.38
C LEU A 195 20.79 2.32 -24.94
N LYS A 196 20.39 3.56 -24.68
CA LYS A 196 21.20 4.73 -25.05
C LYS A 196 22.41 4.92 -24.14
N THR A 197 22.38 4.36 -22.94
CA THR A 197 23.46 4.51 -21.97
C THR A 197 24.39 3.28 -22.04
N PRO A 198 25.67 3.43 -22.44
CA PRO A 198 26.58 2.30 -22.60
C PRO A 198 26.77 1.46 -21.34
N SER A 199 26.63 2.05 -20.14
CA SER A 199 26.72 1.34 -18.86
C SER A 199 25.64 0.28 -18.68
N ASN A 200 24.47 0.46 -19.29
CA ASN A 200 23.36 -0.48 -19.18
C ASN A 200 23.56 -1.69 -20.09
N TRP A 201 24.35 -1.59 -21.17
CA TRP A 201 24.69 -2.74 -22.02
C TRP A 201 25.48 -3.79 -21.25
N ILE A 202 26.34 -3.35 -20.33
CA ILE A 202 27.11 -4.23 -19.45
C ILE A 202 26.18 -4.98 -18.48
N LYS A 203 25.10 -4.34 -18.02
CA LYS A 203 24.10 -5.01 -17.16
C LYS A 203 23.34 -6.10 -17.92
N TYR A 204 22.83 -5.79 -19.12
CA TYR A 204 22.13 -6.78 -19.94
C TYR A 204 23.02 -7.93 -20.39
N SER A 205 24.27 -7.65 -20.78
CA SER A 205 25.23 -8.72 -21.15
C SER A 205 25.54 -9.64 -19.97
N LYS A 206 25.73 -9.10 -18.75
CA LYS A 206 25.91 -9.94 -17.55
C LYS A 206 24.68 -10.77 -17.21
N GLU A 207 23.49 -10.22 -17.37
CA GLU A 207 22.23 -10.93 -17.08
C GLU A 207 22.01 -12.08 -18.07
N VAL A 208 22.28 -11.87 -19.36
CA VAL A 208 22.24 -12.92 -20.40
C VAL A 208 23.30 -14.00 -20.16
N ILE A 209 24.54 -13.62 -19.80
CA ILE A 209 25.61 -14.59 -19.51
C ILE A 209 25.30 -15.37 -18.22
N GLY A 210 24.69 -14.73 -17.21
CA GLY A 210 24.26 -15.36 -15.96
C GLY A 210 23.15 -16.39 -16.18
N GLU A 211 22.17 -16.09 -17.03
CA GLU A 211 21.11 -17.04 -17.36
C GLU A 211 21.64 -18.23 -18.17
N VAL A 212 22.51 -17.99 -19.16
CA VAL A 212 23.12 -19.06 -19.98
C VAL A 212 24.04 -19.96 -19.13
N THR A 213 24.84 -19.40 -18.23
CA THR A 213 25.71 -20.20 -17.33
C THR A 213 24.91 -20.99 -16.30
N SER A 214 23.78 -20.48 -15.82
CA SER A 214 22.88 -21.23 -14.91
C SER A 214 22.12 -22.37 -15.60
N PHE A 215 21.94 -22.30 -16.92
CA PHE A 215 21.31 -23.36 -17.72
C PHE A 215 22.31 -24.47 -18.11
N VAL A 216 23.59 -24.10 -18.34
CA VAL A 216 24.66 -25.05 -18.69
C VAL A 216 25.24 -25.77 -17.46
N THR A 217 25.14 -25.19 -16.26
CA THR A 217 25.69 -25.80 -15.03
C THR A 217 24.69 -26.59 -14.18
N ARG A 218 23.45 -26.85 -14.66
CA ARG A 218 22.55 -27.79 -13.96
C ARG A 218 22.89 -29.24 -14.36
N PRO A 219 23.55 -30.05 -13.50
CA PRO A 219 23.74 -31.46 -13.79
C PRO A 219 22.37 -32.15 -13.86
N PRO A 220 22.19 -33.15 -14.75
CA PRO A 220 20.95 -33.90 -14.85
C PRO A 220 20.68 -34.58 -13.50
N LYS A 221 19.57 -34.22 -12.84
CA LYS A 221 19.07 -34.93 -11.67
C LYS A 221 18.85 -36.40 -12.06
N LYS A 222 19.77 -37.27 -11.64
CA LYS A 222 19.56 -38.72 -11.61
C LYS A 222 18.35 -39.00 -10.71
N SER A 223 17.27 -39.46 -11.31
CA SER A 223 16.12 -40.00 -10.60
C SER A 223 16.53 -41.28 -9.88
N VAL A 224 16.65 -41.21 -8.55
CA VAL A 224 16.79 -42.37 -7.68
C VAL A 224 15.45 -43.13 -7.72
N LYS A 225 15.45 -44.31 -8.34
CA LYS A 225 14.40 -45.32 -8.23
C LYS A 225 14.45 -45.90 -6.82
N ASN A 226 13.47 -45.56 -5.97
CA ASN A 226 13.07 -46.46 -4.89
C ASN A 226 11.85 -47.25 -5.37
N LYS A 227 12.04 -48.56 -5.44
CA LYS A 227 11.00 -49.58 -5.50
C LYS A 227 10.44 -49.73 -4.10
N ASP A 228 9.14 -49.54 -3.93
CA ASP A 228 8.29 -50.42 -3.12
C ASP A 228 6.86 -50.34 -3.66
N LYS A 229 6.17 -51.48 -3.64
CA LYS A 229 4.94 -51.85 -4.36
C LYS A 229 3.83 -52.15 -3.32
N PRO A 230 2.57 -52.43 -3.70
CA PRO A 230 1.51 -51.52 -4.12
C PRO A 230 0.26 -51.57 -3.20
N ASN A 231 -0.71 -50.64 -3.34
CA ASN A 231 -2.14 -51.00 -3.31
C ASN A 231 -3.09 -49.92 -3.87
N SER A 232 -4.09 -50.43 -4.60
CA SER A 232 -5.40 -49.87 -5.03
C SER A 232 -5.49 -48.58 -5.86
N THR A 233 -5.70 -48.79 -7.16
CA THR A 233 -6.77 -48.22 -8.02
C THR A 233 -7.71 -47.17 -7.41
N ASN A 234 -7.67 -45.94 -7.93
CA ASN A 234 -8.62 -45.49 -8.95
C ASN A 234 -8.27 -44.12 -9.57
N SER A 235 -8.50 -44.06 -10.87
CA SER A 235 -8.11 -43.06 -11.86
C SER A 235 -8.89 -41.74 -11.78
N LYS A 236 -8.20 -40.61 -11.98
CA LYS A 236 -8.66 -39.53 -12.88
C LYS A 236 -7.46 -38.77 -13.44
N GLN A 237 -7.40 -38.75 -14.77
CA GLN A 237 -6.32 -38.25 -15.63
C GLN A 237 -5.93 -36.80 -15.35
N SER A 238 -4.63 -36.60 -15.20
CA SER A 238 -3.94 -35.33 -15.36
C SER A 238 -3.96 -34.88 -16.82
N ASN A 239 -4.55 -33.72 -17.11
CA ASN A 239 -4.16 -32.91 -18.26
C ASN A 239 -3.25 -31.79 -17.76
N LYS A 240 -1.96 -32.12 -17.59
CA LYS A 240 -0.92 -31.12 -17.37
C LYS A 240 -0.65 -30.45 -18.72
N LYS A 241 -1.44 -29.41 -19.04
CA LYS A 241 -1.16 -28.50 -20.16
C LYS A 241 0.23 -27.91 -19.95
N ILE A 242 1.19 -28.36 -20.74
CA ILE A 242 2.49 -27.70 -20.86
C ILE A 242 2.19 -26.34 -21.49
N ASN A 243 2.47 -25.26 -20.76
CA ASN A 243 2.26 -23.89 -21.22
C ASN A 243 3.23 -23.58 -22.38
N PHE A 244 2.79 -23.82 -23.62
CA PHE A 244 3.55 -23.53 -24.84
C PHE A 244 3.85 -22.03 -25.05
N LYS A 245 3.12 -21.13 -24.39
CA LYS A 245 3.31 -19.67 -24.49
C LYS A 245 4.68 -19.16 -24.02
N VAL A 246 5.35 -19.87 -23.09
CA VAL A 246 6.69 -19.47 -22.59
C VAL A 246 7.80 -19.88 -23.57
N PHE A 247 7.54 -20.88 -24.42
CA PHE A 247 8.51 -21.32 -25.43
C PHE A 247 8.49 -20.42 -26.67
N GLU A 248 7.32 -19.91 -27.08
CA GLU A 248 7.19 -19.00 -28.22
C GLU A 248 7.87 -17.65 -27.96
N SER A 249 7.74 -17.06 -26.77
CA SER A 249 8.38 -15.77 -26.46
C SER A 249 9.91 -15.85 -26.46
N ARG A 250 10.47 -16.99 -26.04
CA ARG A 250 11.91 -17.24 -26.05
C ARG A 250 12.45 -17.48 -27.46
N ALA A 251 11.71 -18.18 -28.31
CA ALA A 251 12.08 -18.37 -29.71
C ALA A 251 12.07 -17.05 -30.49
N ILE A 252 11.08 -16.18 -30.24
CA ILE A 252 10.99 -14.84 -30.85
C ILE A 252 12.18 -13.97 -30.40
N LEU A 253 12.54 -13.99 -29.12
CA LEU A 253 13.65 -13.19 -28.60
C LEU A 253 15.01 -13.65 -29.18
N LEU A 254 15.22 -14.97 -29.31
CA LEU A 254 16.41 -15.52 -29.99
C LEU A 254 16.47 -15.14 -31.47
N LEU A 255 15.33 -15.11 -32.16
CA LEU A 255 15.26 -14.72 -33.57
C LEU A 255 15.60 -13.24 -33.76
N ILE A 256 15.15 -12.36 -32.85
CA ILE A 256 15.50 -10.93 -32.87
C ILE A 256 17.01 -10.73 -32.64
N ILE A 257 17.61 -11.43 -31.67
CA ILE A 257 19.06 -11.36 -31.41
C ILE A 257 19.85 -11.84 -32.64
N LEU A 258 19.44 -12.94 -33.27
CA LEU A 258 20.11 -13.49 -34.44
C LEU A 258 20.03 -12.53 -35.64
N LEU A 259 18.89 -11.86 -35.82
CA LEU A 259 18.68 -10.88 -36.89
C LEU A 259 19.50 -9.60 -36.65
N ALA A 260 19.63 -9.15 -35.39
CA ALA A 260 20.51 -8.05 -35.02
C ALA A 260 21.99 -8.37 -35.27
N LEU A 261 22.45 -9.58 -34.92
CA LEU A 261 23.81 -10.05 -35.21
C LEU A 261 24.09 -10.14 -36.72
N LEU A 262 23.11 -10.59 -37.51
CA LEU A 262 23.22 -10.66 -38.96
C LEU A 262 23.34 -9.26 -39.59
N LEU A 263 22.58 -8.29 -39.10
CA LEU A 263 22.70 -6.89 -39.56
C LEU A 263 24.06 -6.28 -39.21
N ILE A 264 24.60 -6.56 -38.02
CA ILE A 264 25.95 -6.14 -37.64
C ILE A 264 26.99 -6.80 -38.55
N PHE A 265 26.85 -8.09 -38.83
CA PHE A 265 27.75 -8.84 -39.71
C PHE A 265 27.74 -8.29 -41.14
N VAL A 266 26.56 -8.01 -41.70
CA VAL A 266 26.43 -7.38 -43.04
C VAL A 266 27.04 -5.98 -43.05
N SER A 267 26.86 -5.19 -41.98
CA SER A 267 27.45 -3.85 -41.87
C SER A 267 28.98 -3.91 -41.87
N ILE A 268 29.57 -4.85 -41.11
CA ILE A 268 31.03 -5.05 -41.06
C ILE A 268 31.58 -5.49 -42.43
N PHE A 269 30.87 -6.36 -43.15
CA PHE A 269 31.31 -6.84 -44.46
C PHE A 269 31.12 -5.83 -45.59
N ARG A 270 30.10 -4.96 -45.52
CA ARG A 270 29.89 -3.88 -46.50
C ARG A 270 31.02 -2.85 -46.49
N ILE A 271 31.72 -2.68 -45.36
CA ILE A 271 32.81 -1.71 -45.21
C ILE A 271 34.11 -2.16 -45.92
N LYS A 272 34.23 -3.44 -46.33
CA LYS A 272 35.43 -3.95 -47.02
C LYS A 272 35.32 -4.06 -48.54
N PHE A 273 34.18 -3.69 -49.13
CA PHE A 273 33.93 -3.83 -50.58
C PHE A 273 33.76 -2.50 -51.33
N PHE A 274 34.22 -1.40 -50.73
CA PHE A 274 34.37 -0.10 -51.38
C PHE A 274 35.81 0.41 -51.21
#